data_AF-A0A7S1RYV6-F1
#
_entry.id   AF-A0A7S1RYV6-F1
#
_cell.length_a   1.000
_cell.length_b   1.000
_cell.length_c   1.000
_cell.angle_alpha   90.00
_cell.angle_beta   90.00
_cell.angle_gamma   90.00
#
_symmetry.space_group_name_H-M   'P 1'
#
loop_
_entity.id
_entity.type
_entity.pdbx_description
1 polymer ?
#
loop_
_entity_poly.entity_id
_entity_poly.type
_entity_poly.pdbx_seq_one_letter_code
_entity_poly.pdbx_strand_id
1 'polypeptide(L)'
;DRMQAEQAKQVVGTPQQHVPRRRSRYIPEEDDYDPVKPEYLLPASPMEVEEMDRKLLDQKIARLQAVVSRRSSIDPRVSLHYANVLDELYSERLQLQSELCQAQVDAEPEYPGSLTVLESGFRNRTRNCGSWHLEEV
;
A
#
# COMPACT_ATOMS: atom_id res chain seq x y z
N ASP A 1 54.45 66.73 12.77
CA ASP A 1 53.15 66.77 13.46
C ASP A 1 52.83 65.42 14.06
N ARG A 2 52.63 65.30 15.38
CA ARG A 2 51.42 65.72 16.11
C ARG A 2 50.18 64.96 15.61
N MET A 3 49.60 64.19 16.54
CA MET A 3 48.16 64.12 16.80
C MET A 3 47.35 63.43 15.67
N GLN A 4 46.62 62.35 15.89
CA GLN A 4 45.64 62.13 16.96
C GLN A 4 45.14 60.68 16.80
N ALA A 5 45.06 59.93 17.88
CA ALA A 5 43.79 59.62 18.58
C ALA A 5 42.97 58.56 17.82
N GLU A 6 42.97 57.33 18.30
CA GLU A 6 42.04 56.91 19.36
C GLU A 6 40.61 56.89 18.80
N GLN A 7 40.15 55.70 18.42
CA GLN A 7 38.86 55.23 18.90
C GLN A 7 38.73 53.72 18.71
N ALA A 8 38.92 53.06 19.85
CA ALA A 8 38.42 51.75 20.13
C ALA A 8 36.91 51.71 19.86
N LYS A 9 36.48 50.77 19.02
CA LYS A 9 35.17 50.14 19.18
C LYS A 9 35.42 48.70 19.58
N GLN A 10 35.47 48.54 20.91
CA GLN A 10 35.23 47.29 21.59
C GLN A 10 33.92 46.70 21.06
N VAL A 11 34.02 45.70 20.18
CA VAL A 11 32.93 44.73 20.08
C VAL A 11 33.12 43.86 21.30
N VAL A 12 32.32 44.18 22.33
CA VAL A 12 32.16 43.42 23.55
C VAL A 12 31.89 41.98 23.14
N GLY A 13 32.94 41.16 23.21
CA GLY A 13 32.82 39.72 23.20
C GLY A 13 31.98 39.36 24.41
N THR A 14 30.68 39.15 24.18
CA THR A 14 29.89 38.38 25.13
C THR A 14 30.66 37.09 25.35
N PRO A 15 31.06 36.75 26.59
CA PRO A 15 31.42 35.38 26.85
C PRO A 15 30.15 34.61 26.53
N GLN A 16 30.13 33.93 25.38
CA GLN A 16 29.20 32.84 25.16
C GLN A 16 29.42 31.94 26.35
N GLN A 17 28.56 32.11 27.37
CA GLN A 17 28.27 31.07 28.32
C GLN A 17 27.83 29.93 27.43
N HIS A 18 28.81 29.07 27.14
CA HIS A 18 28.60 27.79 26.52
C HIS A 18 27.77 27.05 27.55
N VAL A 19 26.45 27.29 27.51
CA VAL A 19 25.48 26.37 28.08
C VAL A 19 26.01 25.02 27.64
N PRO A 20 26.38 24.12 28.58
CA PRO A 20 26.68 22.78 28.18
C PRO A 20 25.38 22.36 27.51
N ARG A 21 25.42 22.32 26.18
CA ARG A 21 24.40 21.70 25.37
C ARG A 21 24.51 20.29 25.90
N ARG A 22 23.72 19.99 26.94
CA ARG A 22 23.38 18.65 27.39
C ARG A 22 22.64 18.10 26.19
N ARG A 23 23.41 17.79 25.14
CA ARG A 23 23.24 16.60 24.33
C ARG A 23 23.15 15.55 25.41
N SER A 24 21.92 15.25 25.81
CA SER A 24 21.62 14.00 26.45
C SER A 24 22.36 12.99 25.57
N ARG A 25 23.51 12.49 26.05
CA ARG A 25 24.11 11.29 25.50
C ARG A 25 23.25 10.14 26.01
N TYR A 26 21.95 10.20 25.73
CA TYR A 26 21.22 9.00 25.43
C TYR A 26 21.81 8.57 24.10
N ILE A 27 22.90 7.82 24.18
CA ILE A 27 23.15 6.78 23.21
C ILE A 27 22.03 5.81 23.57
N PRO A 28 20.94 5.71 22.78
CA PRO A 28 20.03 4.59 22.96
C PRO A 28 20.95 3.36 22.91
N GLU A 29 20.83 2.46 23.89
CA GLU A 29 21.48 1.16 23.77
C GLU A 29 21.24 0.63 22.37
N GLU A 30 22.31 0.13 21.74
CA GLU A 30 22.35 -0.25 20.32
C GLU A 30 21.04 -0.92 19.93
N ASP A 31 20.23 -0.21 19.14
CA ASP A 31 18.92 -0.71 18.73
C ASP A 31 19.16 -1.84 17.75
N ASP A 32 19.10 -3.07 18.26
CA ASP A 32 19.25 -4.32 17.50
C ASP A 32 18.10 -4.54 16.50
N TYR A 33 17.20 -3.55 16.31
CA TYR A 33 16.17 -3.57 15.28
C TYR A 33 16.78 -3.68 13.89
N ASP A 34 16.67 -4.88 13.33
CA ASP A 34 16.94 -5.17 11.92
C ASP A 34 15.61 -5.52 11.27
N PRO A 35 15.05 -4.65 10.40
CA PRO A 35 13.74 -4.85 9.80
C PRO A 35 13.65 -6.10 8.90
N VAL A 36 14.78 -6.75 8.59
CA VAL A 36 14.82 -7.99 7.81
C VAL A 36 14.74 -9.22 8.73
N LYS A 37 14.91 -9.08 10.05
CA LYS A 37 14.76 -10.21 10.99
C LYS A 37 13.29 -10.65 11.04
N PRO A 38 13.03 -11.97 11.01
CA PRO A 38 11.67 -12.51 10.95
C PRO A 38 10.83 -12.18 12.19
N GLU A 39 11.45 -11.94 13.33
CA GLU A 39 10.77 -11.49 14.56
C GLU A 39 10.04 -10.14 14.42
N TYR A 40 10.40 -9.34 13.42
CA TYR A 40 9.73 -8.07 13.08
C TYR A 40 8.83 -8.16 11.84
N LEU A 41 8.70 -9.35 11.23
CA LEU A 41 7.85 -9.58 10.07
C LEU A 41 6.56 -10.26 10.49
N LEU A 42 5.43 -9.66 10.13
CA LEU A 42 4.12 -10.30 10.25
C LEU A 42 3.85 -11.10 8.96
N PRO A 43 3.32 -12.33 9.06
CA PRO A 43 2.85 -13.04 7.88
C PRO A 43 1.68 -12.27 7.26
N ALA A 44 1.62 -12.26 5.92
CA ALA A 44 0.50 -11.67 5.20
C ALA A 44 -0.80 -12.43 5.54
N SER A 45 -1.90 -11.69 5.69
CA SER A 45 -3.21 -12.31 5.82
C SER A 45 -3.63 -12.98 4.50
N PRO A 46 -4.51 -14.00 4.54
CA PRO A 46 -4.98 -14.67 3.32
C PRO A 46 -5.58 -13.69 2.29
N MET A 47 -6.36 -12.72 2.76
CA MET A 47 -6.96 -11.70 1.91
C MET A 47 -5.92 -10.80 1.23
N GLU A 48 -4.84 -10.43 1.93
CA GLU A 48 -3.74 -9.65 1.36
C GLU A 48 -2.97 -10.44 0.29
N VAL A 49 -2.79 -11.74 0.50
CA VAL A 49 -2.15 -12.64 -0.47
C VAL A 49 -3.02 -12.72 -1.73
N GLU A 50 -4.31 -13.02 -1.60
CA GLU A 50 -5.24 -13.10 -2.73
C GLU A 50 -5.36 -11.78 -3.51
N GLU A 51 -5.38 -10.64 -2.81
CA GLU A 51 -5.42 -9.33 -3.47
C GLU A 51 -4.14 -9.07 -4.28
N MET A 52 -2.98 -9.46 -3.74
CA MET A 52 -1.70 -9.35 -4.41
C MET A 52 -1.62 -10.27 -5.63
N ASP A 53 -2.09 -11.51 -5.50
CA ASP A 53 -2.12 -12.49 -6.58
C ASP A 53 -3.02 -12.02 -7.73
N ARG A 54 -4.19 -11.46 -7.40
CA ARG A 54 -5.07 -10.82 -8.39
C ARG A 54 -4.37 -9.67 -9.11
N LYS A 55 -3.70 -8.77 -8.38
CA LYS A 55 -2.94 -7.66 -9.00
C LYS A 55 -1.86 -8.18 -9.94
N LEU A 56 -1.17 -9.25 -9.56
CA LEU A 56 -0.14 -9.86 -10.39
C LEU A 56 -0.73 -10.48 -11.67
N LEU A 57 -1.87 -11.16 -11.56
CA LEU A 57 -2.60 -11.69 -12.73
C LEU A 57 -3.05 -10.58 -13.67
N ASP A 58 -3.63 -9.50 -13.15
CA ASP A 58 -4.04 -8.34 -13.96
C ASP A 58 -2.86 -7.76 -14.76
N GLN A 59 -1.68 -7.68 -14.13
CA GLN A 59 -0.46 -7.25 -14.82
C GLN A 59 -0.01 -8.23 -15.91
N LYS A 60 -0.08 -9.55 -15.64
CA LYS A 60 0.27 -10.58 -16.62
C LYS A 60 -0.65 -10.50 -17.84
N ILE A 61 -1.96 -10.42 -17.61
CA ILE A 61 -2.98 -10.27 -18.66
C ILE A 61 -2.69 -9.02 -19.49
N ALA A 62 -2.52 -7.86 -18.86
CA ALA A 62 -2.28 -6.60 -19.56
C ALA A 62 -1.01 -6.65 -20.43
N ARG A 63 0.08 -7.23 -19.91
CA ARG A 63 1.35 -7.39 -20.65
C ARG A 63 1.17 -8.33 -21.84
N LEU A 64 0.53 -9.48 -21.63
CA LEU A 64 0.35 -10.48 -22.66
C LEU A 64 -0.57 -9.96 -23.78
N GLN A 65 -1.67 -9.28 -23.42
CA GLN A 65 -2.54 -8.60 -24.38
C GLN A 65 -1.77 -7.61 -25.24
N ALA A 66 -0.94 -6.75 -24.62
CA ALA A 66 -0.14 -5.78 -25.37
C ALA A 66 0.82 -6.46 -26.35
N VAL A 67 1.37 -7.63 -26.00
CA VAL A 67 2.23 -8.41 -26.91
C VAL A 67 1.43 -9.04 -28.04
N VAL A 68 0.27 -9.65 -27.75
CA VAL A 68 -0.61 -10.25 -28.75
C VAL A 68 -1.08 -9.21 -29.75
N SER A 69 -1.57 -8.05 -29.29
CA SER A 69 -2.02 -6.97 -30.18
C SER A 69 -0.91 -6.46 -31.10
N ARG A 70 0.35 -6.49 -30.66
CA ARG A 70 1.52 -6.05 -31.46
C ARG A 70 2.03 -7.11 -32.42
N ARG A 71 1.88 -8.40 -32.09
CA ARG A 71 2.49 -9.52 -32.82
C ARG A 71 1.50 -10.39 -33.59
N SER A 72 0.20 -10.10 -33.47
CA SER A 72 -0.90 -10.83 -34.12
C SER A 72 -0.73 -11.02 -35.62
N SER A 73 -0.13 -10.03 -36.30
CA SER A 73 0.10 -10.06 -37.74
C SER A 73 1.40 -10.74 -38.18
N ILE A 74 2.33 -11.00 -37.24
CA ILE A 74 3.67 -11.52 -37.55
C ILE A 74 3.67 -13.05 -37.51
N ASP A 75 3.09 -13.64 -36.47
CA ASP A 75 3.00 -15.09 -36.33
C ASP A 75 1.63 -15.49 -35.76
N PRO A 76 0.72 -16.01 -36.60
CA PRO A 76 -0.62 -16.37 -36.17
C PRO A 76 -0.65 -17.58 -35.23
N ARG A 77 0.35 -18.49 -35.28
CA ARG A 77 0.40 -19.65 -34.38
C ARG A 77 0.77 -19.22 -32.96
N VAL A 78 1.78 -18.35 -32.86
CA VAL A 78 2.19 -17.76 -31.57
C VAL A 78 1.06 -16.91 -30.99
N SER A 79 0.34 -16.18 -31.84
CA SER A 79 -0.79 -15.36 -31.43
C SER A 79 -1.96 -16.19 -30.92
N LEU A 80 -2.27 -17.31 -31.58
CA LEU A 80 -3.28 -18.27 -31.11
C LEU A 80 -2.89 -18.88 -29.77
N HIS A 81 -1.62 -19.27 -29.60
CA HIS A 81 -1.13 -19.82 -28.33
C HIS A 81 -1.31 -18.81 -27.19
N TYR A 82 -0.91 -17.56 -27.39
CA TYR A 82 -1.06 -16.53 -26.36
C TYR A 82 -2.51 -16.11 -26.11
N ALA A 83 -3.40 -16.23 -27.10
CA ALA A 83 -4.84 -16.06 -26.88
C ALA A 83 -5.38 -17.14 -25.92
N ASN A 84 -5.00 -18.41 -26.11
CA ASN A 84 -5.39 -19.48 -25.19
C ASN A 84 -4.85 -19.24 -23.77
N VAL A 85 -3.59 -18.79 -23.65
CA VAL A 85 -3.01 -18.43 -22.34
C VAL A 85 -3.77 -17.26 -21.71
N LEU A 86 -4.25 -16.30 -22.49
CA LEU A 86 -5.10 -15.22 -21.95
C LEU A 86 -6.42 -15.75 -21.41
N ASP A 87 -7.07 -16.67 -22.10
CA ASP A 87 -8.32 -17.30 -21.64
C ASP A 87 -8.12 -18.08 -20.33
N GLU A 88 -7.01 -18.81 -20.22
CA GLU A 88 -6.62 -19.49 -18.97
C GLU A 88 -6.42 -18.48 -17.82
N LEU A 89 -5.65 -17.41 -18.06
CA LEU A 89 -5.40 -16.37 -17.05
C LEU A 89 -6.68 -15.62 -16.63
N TYR A 90 -7.61 -15.40 -17.56
CA TYR A 90 -8.91 -14.83 -17.25
C TYR A 90 -9.76 -15.75 -16.38
N SER A 91 -9.73 -17.05 -16.67
CA SER A 91 -10.43 -18.06 -15.88
C SER A 91 -9.91 -18.12 -14.46
N GLU A 92 -8.59 -18.10 -14.28
CA GLU A 92 -7.94 -18.03 -12.96
C GLU A 92 -8.32 -16.75 -12.20
N ARG A 93 -8.33 -15.59 -12.88
CA ARG A 93 -8.76 -14.32 -12.30
C ARG A 93 -10.20 -14.36 -11.80
N LEU A 94 -11.10 -14.99 -12.56
CA LEU A 94 -12.51 -15.16 -12.20
C LEU A 94 -12.67 -16.04 -10.96
N GLN A 95 -11.88 -17.11 -10.84
CA GLN A 95 -11.88 -17.98 -9.66
C GLN A 95 -11.49 -17.22 -8.39
N LEU A 96 -10.38 -16.48 -8.42
CA LEU A 96 -9.95 -15.66 -7.28
C LEU A 96 -10.98 -14.58 -6.90
N GLN A 97 -11.67 -13.99 -7.88
CA GLN A 97 -12.75 -13.04 -7.58
C GLN A 97 -13.95 -13.71 -6.89
N SER A 98 -14.27 -14.95 -7.25
CA SER A 98 -15.37 -15.69 -6.65
C SER A 98 -15.09 -16.08 -5.20
N GLU A 99 -13.84 -16.45 -4.88
CA GLU A 99 -13.39 -16.82 -3.54
C GLU A 99 -13.49 -15.63 -2.57
N LEU A 100 -13.06 -14.44 -3.01
CA LEU A 100 -13.17 -13.20 -2.21
C LEU A 100 -14.62 -12.79 -1.89
N CYS A 101 -15.55 -13.02 -2.83
CA CYS A 101 -16.97 -12.74 -2.61
C CYS A 101 -17.59 -13.68 -1.56
N GLN A 102 -17.09 -14.91 -1.43
CA GLN A 102 -17.57 -15.86 -0.41
C GLN A 102 -17.03 -15.50 0.98
N ALA A 103 -15.76 -15.10 1.07
CA ALA A 103 -15.11 -14.78 2.34
C ALA A 103 -15.68 -13.54 3.07
N GLN A 104 -16.34 -12.62 2.36
CA GLN A 104 -16.97 -11.43 2.98
C GLN A 104 -18.29 -11.71 3.72
N VAL A 105 -18.82 -12.94 3.65
CA VAL A 105 -20.11 -13.28 4.28
C VAL A 105 -19.95 -13.74 5.74
N ASP A 106 -18.74 -14.17 6.15
CA ASP A 106 -18.49 -14.76 7.48
C ASP A 106 -17.84 -13.80 8.49
N ALA A 107 -17.62 -12.54 8.11
CA ALA A 107 -17.02 -11.52 8.98
C ALA A 107 -18.10 -10.65 9.67
N GLU A 108 -19.07 -11.28 10.34
CA GLU A 108 -19.75 -10.66 11.48
C GLU A 108 -19.00 -11.13 12.73
N PRO A 109 -18.12 -10.31 13.32
CA PRO A 109 -17.67 -10.60 14.67
C PRO A 109 -18.92 -10.44 15.55
N GLU A 110 -19.53 -11.56 15.91
CA GLU A 110 -20.38 -11.64 17.09
C GLU A 110 -19.56 -11.09 18.26
N TYR A 111 -19.66 -9.80 18.52
CA TYR A 111 -19.14 -9.18 19.72
C TYR A 111 -20.03 -9.66 20.86
N PRO A 112 -19.56 -10.56 21.76
CA PRO A 112 -20.33 -10.93 22.92
C PRO A 112 -20.06 -9.83 23.96
N GLY A 113 -20.84 -8.76 23.87
CA GLY A 113 -20.98 -7.75 24.91
C GLY A 113 -20.28 -6.42 24.64
N SER A 114 -21.07 -5.38 24.39
CA SER A 114 -21.31 -4.36 25.42
C SER A 114 -22.24 -3.24 24.91
N LEU A 115 -23.32 -3.02 25.68
CA LEU A 115 -24.18 -1.82 25.74
C LEU A 115 -25.17 -1.56 24.60
N THR A 116 -26.36 -2.11 24.80
CA THR A 116 -27.62 -1.58 24.30
C THR A 116 -27.87 -0.12 24.73
N VAL A 117 -28.62 0.60 23.89
CA VAL A 117 -29.46 1.79 24.17
C VAL A 117 -28.80 3.16 23.94
N LEU A 118 -28.94 3.72 22.73
CA LEU A 118 -29.91 4.79 22.41
C LEU A 118 -29.77 5.20 20.93
N GLU A 119 -30.94 5.26 20.30
CA GLU A 119 -31.32 6.24 19.27
C GLU A 119 -30.89 6.04 17.81
N SER A 120 -31.90 5.58 17.05
CA SER A 120 -32.52 6.39 15.99
C SER A 120 -31.81 6.44 14.63
N GLY A 121 -32.26 5.52 13.77
CA GLY A 121 -32.69 5.91 12.43
C GLY A 121 -31.58 6.11 11.39
N PHE A 122 -30.90 5.03 11.01
CA PHE A 122 -30.23 4.98 9.72
C PHE A 122 -30.97 4.06 8.76
N ARG A 123 -31.52 4.71 7.72
CA ARG A 123 -32.30 4.15 6.64
C ARG A 123 -31.55 3.01 5.97
N ASN A 124 -32.22 1.87 5.80
CA ASN A 124 -31.80 0.77 4.94
C ASN A 124 -31.52 1.32 3.54
N ARG A 125 -30.25 1.55 3.22
CA ARG A 125 -29.80 1.81 1.86
C ARG A 125 -29.60 0.44 1.23
N THR A 126 -30.60 0.01 0.47
CA THR A 126 -30.52 -1.19 -0.38
C THR A 126 -29.22 -1.11 -1.19
N ARG A 127 -28.31 -2.05 -0.93
CA ARG A 127 -27.13 -2.26 -1.78
C ARG A 127 -27.64 -2.89 -3.06
N ASN A 128 -27.80 -2.05 -4.07
CA ASN A 128 -27.96 -2.42 -5.46
C ASN A 128 -26.68 -3.15 -5.88
N CYS A 129 -26.66 -4.48 -5.77
CA CYS A 129 -25.59 -5.30 -6.33
C CYS A 129 -25.69 -5.15 -7.86
N GLY A 130 -24.65 -4.58 -8.45
CA GLY A 130 -24.62 -4.18 -9.86
C GLY A 130 -25.09 -5.28 -10.79
N SER A 131 -26.23 -5.05 -11.44
CA SER A 131 -26.60 -5.71 -12.68
C SER A 131 -25.61 -5.24 -13.75
N TRP A 132 -24.61 -6.07 -14.05
CA TRP A 132 -23.82 -5.91 -15.26
C TRP A 132 -24.70 -6.38 -16.42
N HIS A 133 -25.40 -5.42 -17.06
CA HIS A 133 -25.95 -5.62 -18.40
C HIS A 133 -24.78 -5.87 -19.36
N LEU A 134 -24.67 -7.09 -19.86
CA LEU A 134 -23.98 -7.33 -21.13
C LEU A 134 -24.85 -6.72 -22.24
N GLU A 135 -24.47 -5.56 -22.76
CA GLU A 135 -24.85 -5.18 -24.12
C GLU A 135 -23.88 -5.89 -25.06
N GLU A 136 -24.39 -6.91 -25.76
CA GLU A 136 -23.79 -7.44 -26.97
C GLU A 136 -23.86 -6.38 -28.08
N VAL A 137 -22.71 -6.06 -28.68
CA VAL A 137 -22.61 -5.48 -30.03
C VAL A 137 -21.47 -6.16 -30.76
#